data_AF-A0A4Q5SCC8-F1
#
_entry.id   AF-A0A4Q5SCC8-F1
#
_cell.length_a   1.000
_cell.length_b   1.000
_cell.length_c   1.000
_cell.angle_alpha   90.00
_cell.angle_beta   90.00
_cell.angle_gamma   90.00
#
_symmetry.space_group_name_H-M   'P 1'
#
loop_
_entity.id
_entity.type
_entity.pdbx_description
1 polymer ?
#
loop_
_entity_poly.entity_id
_entity_poly.type
_entity_poly.pdbx_seq_one_letter_code
_entity_poly.pdbx_strand_id
1 'polypeptide(L)'
;MILDHALIIALIVLFIHACTWEGMIFAGIKKIIEPKGHLYKPIYGCPICMTPYYGTIIYLLFFNLSFTDGLLTVAAASGMSVISVLLIDIKDGVFKPPSAHEDDK
;
A
#
# COMPACT_ATOMS: atom_id res chain seq x y z
N MET A 1 -1.93 -4.17 -21.89
CA MET A 1 -2.14 -5.33 -21.00
C MET A 1 -1.26 -5.29 -19.75
N ILE A 2 0.08 -5.32 -19.81
CA ILE A 2 0.92 -5.27 -18.58
C ILE A 2 0.63 -4.01 -17.74
N LEU A 3 0.48 -2.85 -18.41
CA LEU A 3 0.15 -1.60 -17.73
C LEU A 3 -1.24 -1.63 -17.07
N ASP A 4 -2.23 -2.23 -17.73
CA ASP A 4 -3.59 -2.36 -17.21
C ASP A 4 -3.60 -3.25 -15.96
N HIS A 5 -2.90 -4.39 -15.99
CA HIS A 5 -2.77 -5.28 -14.85
C HIS A 5 -2.04 -4.60 -13.68
N ALA A 6 -0.97 -3.87 -13.98
CA ALA A 6 -0.24 -3.14 -12.95
C ALA A 6 -1.11 -2.06 -12.30
N LEU A 7 -1.96 -1.38 -13.07
CA LEU A 7 -2.86 -0.35 -12.57
C LEU A 7 -3.97 -0.94 -11.71
N ILE A 8 -4.55 -2.07 -12.14
CA ILE A 8 -5.52 -2.83 -11.33
C ILE A 8 -4.90 -3.26 -10.00
N ILE A 9 -3.69 -3.83 -10.03
CA ILE A 9 -2.98 -4.26 -8.82
C ILE A 9 -2.70 -3.07 -7.90
N ALA A 10 -2.20 -1.94 -8.44
CA ALA A 10 -1.93 -0.75 -7.66
C ALA A 10 -3.20 -0.22 -6.96
N LEU A 11 -4.34 -0.18 -7.66
CA LEU A 11 -5.62 0.23 -7.08
C LEU A 11 -6.12 -0.72 -5.99
N ILE A 12 -5.99 -2.03 -6.18
CA ILE A 12 -6.38 -3.02 -5.17
C ILE A 12 -5.50 -2.88 -3.92
N VAL A 13 -4.18 -2.74 -4.08
CA VAL A 13 -3.26 -2.56 -2.96
C VAL A 13 -3.53 -1.25 -2.22
N LEU A 14 -3.83 -0.17 -2.96
CA LEU A 14 -4.22 1.10 -2.36
C LEU A 14 -5.52 0.98 -1.57
N PHE A 15 -6.49 0.22 -2.09
CA PHE A 15 -7.75 -0.06 -1.40
C PHE A 15 -7.53 -0.85 -0.10
N ILE A 16 -6.70 -1.90 -0.13
CA ILE A 16 -6.32 -2.66 1.08
C ILE A 16 -5.64 -1.72 2.08
N HIS A 17 -4.73 -0.86 1.64
CA HIS A 17 -4.08 0.11 2.50
C HIS A 17 -5.07 1.11 3.10
N ALA A 18 -6.01 1.65 2.33
CA ALA A 18 -7.05 2.55 2.83
C ALA A 18 -7.93 1.87 3.90
N CYS A 19 -8.25 0.57 3.72
CA CYS A 19 -8.97 -0.22 4.71
C CYS A 19 -8.22 -0.39 6.04
N THR A 20 -6.90 -0.17 6.07
CA THR A 20 -6.03 -0.29 7.25
C THR A 20 -5.82 1.02 8.02
N TRP A 21 -6.38 2.13 7.52
CA TRP A 21 -6.35 3.43 8.21
C TRP A 21 -7.17 3.43 9.50
N GLU A 22 -6.85 4.33 10.42
CA GLU A 22 -7.53 4.43 11.71
C GLU A 22 -9.03 4.74 11.53
N GLY A 23 -9.88 3.88 12.09
CA GLY A 23 -11.35 3.99 11.98
C GLY A 23 -12.00 3.09 10.91
N MET A 24 -11.22 2.39 10.08
CA MET A 24 -11.73 1.47 9.05
C MET A 24 -11.82 0.01 9.54
N ILE A 25 -12.44 -0.88 8.75
CA ILE A 25 -12.73 -2.29 9.10
C ILE A 25 -11.48 -3.06 9.57
N PHE A 26 -10.31 -2.83 8.97
CA PHE A 26 -9.07 -3.50 9.40
C PHE A 26 -8.34 -2.81 10.57
N ALA A 27 -8.78 -1.63 11.01
CA ALA A 27 -8.21 -0.96 12.18
C ALA A 27 -8.47 -1.76 13.48
N GLY A 28 -9.62 -2.42 13.58
CA GLY A 28 -9.95 -3.31 14.70
C GLY A 28 -9.08 -4.58 14.73
N ILE A 29 -8.82 -5.17 13.56
CA ILE A 29 -7.96 -6.36 13.41
C ILE A 29 -6.50 -6.00 13.72
N LYS A 30 -6.04 -4.82 13.29
CA LYS A 30 -4.71 -4.27 13.60
C LYS A 30 -4.48 -4.12 15.11
N LYS A 31 -5.52 -3.75 15.87
CA LYS A 31 -5.47 -3.59 17.34
C LYS A 31 -5.46 -4.93 18.08
N ILE A 32 -6.01 -5.99 17.48
CA ILE A 32 -6.04 -7.36 18.03
C ILE A 32 -4.74 -8.12 17.76
N ILE A 33 -4.12 -7.91 16.60
CA ILE A 33 -2.94 -8.68 16.19
C ILE A 33 -1.62 -8.07 16.73
N GLU A 34 -1.61 -6.79 17.13
CA GLU A 34 -0.42 -6.04 17.59
C GLU A 34 0.88 -6.54 16.94
N PRO A 35 1.02 -6.47 15.59
CA PRO A 35 2.20 -7.01 14.94
C PRO A 35 3.42 -6.13 15.27
N LYS A 36 4.13 -6.49 16.34
CA LYS A 36 5.39 -5.87 16.78
C LYS A 36 6.52 -6.36 15.89
N GLY A 37 7.14 -5.45 15.13
CA GLY A 37 8.38 -5.69 14.39
C GLY A 37 8.40 -5.21 12.94
N HIS A 38 9.53 -5.44 12.26
CA HIS A 38 9.83 -4.98 10.89
C HIS A 38 8.84 -5.47 9.82
N LEU A 39 8.04 -6.49 10.13
CA LEU A 39 6.98 -7.07 9.29
C LEU A 39 5.71 -6.20 9.20
N TYR A 40 5.56 -5.18 10.04
CA TYR A 40 4.42 -4.25 9.95
C TYR A 40 4.41 -3.46 8.63
N LYS A 41 5.59 -3.01 8.18
CA LYS A 41 5.74 -2.18 6.98
C LYS A 41 5.25 -2.87 5.70
N PRO A 42 5.64 -4.12 5.39
CA PRO A 42 5.20 -4.81 4.18
C PRO A 42 3.76 -5.32 4.22
N ILE A 43 3.12 -5.44 5.38
CA ILE A 43 1.77 -6.03 5.47
C ILE A 43 0.68 -4.98 5.69
N TYR A 44 0.95 -3.88 6.40
CA TYR A 44 -0.10 -2.91 6.74
C TYR A 44 0.36 -1.44 6.69
N GLY A 45 1.67 -1.18 6.64
CA GLY A 45 2.21 0.17 6.83
C GLY A 45 2.44 0.99 5.58
N CYS A 46 2.74 0.36 4.43
CA CYS A 46 3.11 1.09 3.23
C CYS A 46 2.57 0.40 1.97
N PRO A 47 1.76 1.08 1.12
CA PRO A 47 1.22 0.48 -0.09
C PRO A 47 2.33 0.04 -1.06
N ILE A 48 3.47 0.74 -1.09
CA ILE A 48 4.64 0.35 -1.90
C ILE A 48 5.21 -0.99 -1.43
N CYS A 49 5.36 -1.17 -0.11
CA CYS A 49 5.89 -2.41 0.48
C CYS A 49 4.86 -3.55 0.49
N MET A 50 3.56 -3.23 0.47
CA MET A 50 2.47 -4.19 0.33
C MET A 50 2.34 -4.70 -1.11
N THR A 51 2.62 -3.86 -2.10
CA THR A 51 2.50 -4.21 -3.53
C THR A 51 3.27 -5.48 -3.92
N PRO A 52 4.53 -5.74 -3.49
CA PRO A 52 5.20 -6.99 -3.83
C PRO A 52 4.59 -8.24 -3.19
N TYR A 53 3.92 -8.14 -2.04
CA TYR A 53 3.26 -9.29 -1.43
C TYR A 53 1.87 -9.51 -2.03
N TYR A 54 1.00 -8.52 -1.90
CA TYR A 54 -0.38 -8.59 -2.38
C TYR A 54 -0.45 -8.62 -3.90
N GLY A 55 0.38 -7.84 -4.58
CA GLY A 55 0.44 -7.81 -6.05
C GLY A 55 0.93 -9.14 -6.63
N THR A 56 1.90 -9.81 -5.99
CA THR A 56 2.32 -11.15 -6.42
C THR A 56 1.20 -12.18 -6.24
N ILE A 57 0.48 -12.14 -5.10
CA ILE A 57 -0.66 -13.03 -4.85
C ILE A 57 -1.79 -12.79 -5.87
N ILE A 58 -2.14 -11.54 -6.14
CA ILE A 58 -3.18 -11.16 -7.10
C ILE A 58 -2.78 -11.57 -8.52
N TYR A 59 -1.52 -11.35 -8.90
CA TYR A 59 -1.00 -11.71 -10.22
C TYR A 59 -1.06 -13.23 -10.46
N LEU A 60 -0.66 -14.02 -9.45
CA LEU A 60 -0.72 -15.48 -9.50
C LEU A 60 -2.16 -16.02 -9.55
N LEU A 61 -3.11 -15.37 -8.87
CA LEU A 61 -4.51 -15.81 -8.84
C LEU A 61 -5.28 -15.49 -10.13
N PHE A 62 -5.00 -14.34 -10.76
CA PHE A 62 -5.89 -13.80 -11.81
C PHE A 62 -5.28 -13.70 -13.21
N PHE A 63 -3.95 -13.58 -13.37
CA PHE A 63 -3.38 -13.10 -14.65
C PHE A 63 -2.50 -14.10 -15.41
N ASN A 64 -1.51 -14.77 -14.81
CA ASN A 64 -0.82 -16.00 -15.31
C ASN A 64 0.50 -16.29 -14.55
N LEU A 65 1.08 -17.48 -14.76
CA LEU A 65 2.31 -17.97 -14.11
C LEU A 65 3.65 -17.46 -14.68
N SER A 66 3.66 -16.63 -15.74
CA SER A 66 4.92 -16.12 -16.30
C SER A 66 5.64 -15.22 -15.31
N PHE A 67 6.77 -15.71 -14.77
CA PHE A 67 7.54 -15.03 -13.72
C PHE A 67 8.06 -13.65 -14.17
N THR A 68 8.53 -13.54 -15.41
CA THR A 68 9.08 -12.29 -15.96
C THR A 68 8.03 -11.21 -16.10
N ASP A 69 6.84 -11.55 -16.62
CA ASP A 69 5.72 -10.62 -16.75
C ASP A 69 5.15 -10.23 -15.38
N GLY A 70 5.14 -11.17 -14.43
CA GLY A 70 4.72 -10.91 -13.05
C GLY A 70 5.65 -9.95 -12.34
N LEU A 71 6.96 -10.16 -12.43
CA LEU A 71 7.95 -9.27 -11.84
C LEU A 71 7.84 -7.86 -12.41
N LEU A 72 7.67 -7.74 -13.73
CA LEU A 72 7.52 -6.44 -14.39
C LEU A 72 6.20 -5.76 -14.01
N THR A 73 5.10 -6.50 -13.92
CA THR A 73 3.78 -5.98 -13.51
C THR A 73 3.79 -5.49 -12.07
N VAL A 74 4.38 -6.26 -11.15
CA VAL A 74 4.51 -5.92 -9.73
C VAL A 74 5.44 -4.73 -9.53
N ALA A 75 6.55 -4.66 -10.28
CA ALA A 75 7.46 -3.50 -10.25
C ALA A 75 6.80 -2.23 -10.82
N ALA A 76 6.00 -2.34 -11.88
CA ALA A 76 5.23 -1.22 -12.40
C ALA A 76 4.16 -0.77 -11.40
N ALA A 77 3.47 -1.71 -10.76
CA ALA A 77 2.47 -1.42 -9.73
C ALA A 77 3.09 -0.73 -8.50
N SER A 78 4.28 -1.14 -8.05
CA SER A 78 4.95 -0.50 -6.92
C SER A 78 5.37 0.93 -7.25
N GLY A 79 5.85 1.18 -8.48
CA GLY A 79 6.12 2.53 -8.98
C GLY A 79 4.87 3.42 -8.99
N MET A 80 3.70 2.89 -9.38
CA MET A 80 2.44 3.62 -9.31
C MET A 80 2.01 3.91 -7.87
N SER A 81 2.19 2.95 -6.96
CA SER A 81 1.92 3.13 -5.52
C SER A 81 2.79 4.24 -4.90
N VAL A 82 4.01 4.48 -5.41
CA VAL A 82 4.84 5.61 -4.97
C VAL A 82 4.17 6.94 -5.27
N ILE A 83 3.60 7.10 -6.47
CA ILE A 83 2.89 8.33 -6.85
C ILE A 83 1.71 8.56 -5.92
N SER A 84 0.95 7.51 -5.58
CA SER A 84 -0.16 7.64 -4.64
C SER A 84 0.28 8.06 -3.24
N VAL A 85 1.40 7.52 -2.72
CA VAL A 85 1.96 7.95 -1.44
C VAL A 85 2.42 9.40 -1.49
N LEU A 86 3.12 9.79 -2.56
CA LEU A 86 3.56 11.18 -2.74
C LEU A 86 2.37 12.15 -2.75
N LEU A 87 1.25 11.77 -3.39
CA LEU A 87 0.02 12.57 -3.39
C LEU A 87 -0.62 12.67 -2.00
N ILE A 88 -0.57 11.60 -1.21
CA ILE A 88 -1.05 11.61 0.18
C ILE A 88 -0.17 12.52 1.04
N ASP A 89 1.16 12.41 0.93
CA ASP A 89 2.11 13.25 1.66
C ASP A 89 1.97 14.74 1.29
N ILE A 90 1.77 15.05 0.00
CA ILE A 90 1.50 16.42 -0.46
C ILE A 90 0.18 16.93 0.13
N LYS A 91 -0.88 16.11 0.11
CA LYS A 91 -2.18 16.47 0.71
C LYS A 91 -2.02 16.74 2.20
N ASP A 92 -1.33 15.87 2.94
CA ASP A 92 -1.13 16.03 4.38
C ASP A 92 -0.21 17.23 4.71
N GLY A 93 0.77 17.54 3.85
CA GLY A 93 1.64 18.71 3.99
C GLY A 93 0.96 20.04 3.68
N VAL A 94 0.04 20.07 2.71
CA VAL A 94 -0.73 21.28 2.36
C VAL A 94 -1.85 21.54 3.38
N PHE A 95 -2.45 20.48 3.93
CA PHE A 95 -3.58 20.60 4.86
C PHE A 95 -3.21 20.56 6.34
N LYS A 96 -1.92 20.44 6.72
CA LYS A 96 -1.51 20.56 8.13
C LYS A 96 -1.58 22.03 8.58
N PRO A 97 -2.50 22.43 9.48
CA PRO A 97 -2.44 23.74 10.08
C PRO A 97 -1.19 23.84 10.98
N PRO A 98 -0.57 25.02 11.10
CA PRO A 98 0.72 25.25 11.80
C PRO A 98 0.69 25.07 13.34
N SER A 99 -0.22 24.27 13.91
CA SER A 99 -0.42 24.18 15.37
C SER A 99 -0.25 22.78 15.97
N ALA A 100 0.59 21.92 15.40
CA ALA A 100 0.87 20.59 15.95
C ALA A 100 2.39 20.35 16.17
N HIS A 101 3.06 21.33 16.80
CA HIS A 101 4.48 21.23 17.20
C HIS A 101 4.69 21.10 18.72
N GLU A 102 3.63 21.00 19.51
CA GLU A 102 3.62 20.52 20.90
C GLU A 102 2.67 19.31 20.85
N ASP A 103 3.10 18.06 20.79
CA ASP A 103 3.69 17.32 21.90
C ASP A 103 4.43 16.09 21.33
N ASP A 104 5.77 16.10 21.36
CA ASP A 104 6.57 14.88 21.26
C ASP A 104 7.77 15.06 22.20
N LYS A 105 7.58 14.65 23.46
CA LYS A 105 8.63 14.48 24.46
C LYS A 105 8.53 13.08 25.05
#